data_AF-R2PRP4-F1
#
_entry.id   AF-R2PRP4-F1
#
_cell.length_a   1.000
_cell.length_b   1.000
_cell.length_c   1.000
_cell.angle_alpha   90.00
_cell.angle_beta   90.00
_cell.angle_gamma   90.00
#
_symmetry.space_group_name_H-M   'P 1'
#
loop_
_entity.id
_entity.type
_entity.pdbx_description
1 polymer ?
#
loop_
_entity_poly.entity_id
_entity_poly.type
_entity_poly.pdbx_seq_one_letter_code
_entity_poly.pdbx_strand_id
1 'polypeptide(L)'
;MAKAIMKMPEDFLINVSKLESKTDEILPRVLESGAEVVEAKVRTNLSAIVGANTKVDSRSTGELERALGISQARQDKDGNWNIKVGFDEPRSDGDSNAKIANILEYGRHGQAPKPFLKPAKSQSRKSCIDAMKAKLESEVEGI
;
A
#
# COMPACT_ATOMS: atom_id res chain seq x y z
N MET A 1 -45.79 -2.37 -34.04
CA MET A 1 -44.78 -1.38 -33.60
C MET A 1 -43.44 -1.79 -34.18
N ALA A 2 -42.73 -0.87 -34.86
CA ALA A 2 -41.35 -1.13 -35.25
C ALA A 2 -40.46 -1.14 -34.01
N LYS A 3 -39.57 -2.15 -33.88
CA LYS A 3 -38.64 -2.32 -32.76
C LYS A 3 -37.25 -2.58 -33.31
N ALA A 4 -36.27 -1.80 -32.87
CA ALA A 4 -34.85 -2.05 -33.10
C ALA A 4 -34.24 -2.67 -31.83
N ILE A 5 -33.39 -3.68 -31.99
CA ILE A 5 -32.65 -4.33 -30.89
C ILE A 5 -31.17 -4.36 -31.30
N MET A 6 -30.30 -3.80 -30.47
CA MET A 6 -28.86 -3.98 -30.57
C MET A 6 -28.40 -4.88 -29.43
N LYS A 7 -27.61 -5.91 -29.75
CA LYS A 7 -26.99 -6.80 -28.76
C LYS A 7 -25.52 -6.41 -28.59
N MET A 8 -24.98 -6.62 -27.40
CA MET A 8 -23.52 -6.55 -27.23
C MET A 8 -22.84 -7.62 -28.09
N PRO A 9 -21.66 -7.33 -28.65
CA PRO A 9 -20.86 -8.34 -29.32
C PRO A 9 -20.53 -9.50 -28.37
N GLU A 10 -20.56 -10.73 -28.87
CA GLU A 10 -20.30 -11.93 -28.06
C GLU A 10 -18.89 -11.91 -27.45
N ASP A 11 -17.89 -11.46 -28.20
CA ASP A 11 -16.50 -11.32 -27.72
C ASP A 11 -16.40 -10.37 -26.51
N PHE A 12 -17.19 -9.31 -26.49
CA PHE A 12 -17.23 -8.39 -25.35
C PHE A 12 -17.78 -9.08 -24.10
N LEU A 13 -18.87 -9.85 -24.24
CA LEU A 13 -19.46 -10.60 -23.13
C LEU A 13 -18.50 -11.67 -22.58
N ILE A 14 -17.77 -12.35 -23.47
CA ILE A 14 -16.75 -13.33 -23.09
C ILE A 14 -15.62 -12.66 -22.29
N ASN A 15 -15.12 -11.50 -22.74
CA ASN A 15 -14.06 -10.77 -22.05
C ASN A 15 -14.50 -10.28 -20.67
N VAL A 16 -15.74 -9.80 -20.53
CA VAL A 16 -16.30 -9.41 -19.23
C VAL A 16 -16.42 -10.62 -18.29
N SER A 17 -16.88 -11.77 -18.79
CA SER A 17 -16.99 -12.99 -17.98
C SER A 17 -15.62 -13.53 -17.53
N LYS A 18 -14.61 -13.51 -18.41
CA LYS A 18 -13.24 -13.87 -18.03
C LYS A 18 -12.68 -12.93 -16.98
N LEU A 19 -12.93 -11.61 -17.10
CA LEU A 19 -12.50 -10.63 -16.11
C LEU A 19 -13.11 -10.93 -14.74
N GLU A 20 -14.42 -11.21 -14.69
CA GLU A 20 -15.13 -11.62 -13.47
C GLU A 20 -14.46 -12.83 -12.82
N SER A 21 -14.17 -13.88 -13.59
CA SER A 21 -13.53 -15.11 -13.08
C SER A 21 -12.10 -14.94 -12.55
N LYS A 22 -11.40 -13.87 -12.95
CA LYS A 22 -10.00 -13.60 -12.57
C LYS A 22 -9.86 -12.47 -11.54
N THR A 23 -10.97 -11.95 -11.03
CA THR A 23 -10.98 -10.84 -10.07
C THR A 23 -10.10 -11.13 -8.85
N ASP A 24 -10.13 -12.37 -8.35
CA ASP A 24 -9.35 -12.79 -7.19
C ASP A 24 -7.84 -12.88 -7.43
N GLU A 25 -7.40 -12.86 -8.69
CA GLU A 25 -5.98 -12.80 -9.07
C GLU A 25 -5.55 -11.37 -9.41
N ILE A 26 -6.42 -10.64 -10.11
CA ILE A 26 -6.13 -9.30 -10.63
C ILE A 26 -6.10 -8.28 -9.49
N LEU A 27 -7.10 -8.29 -8.60
CA LEU A 27 -7.20 -7.30 -7.54
C LEU A 27 -6.03 -7.33 -6.55
N PRO A 28 -5.52 -8.49 -6.11
CA PRO A 28 -4.27 -8.56 -5.35
C PRO A 28 -3.09 -7.88 -6.04
N ARG A 29 -2.85 -8.21 -7.32
CA ARG A 29 -1.72 -7.65 -8.08
C ARG A 29 -1.83 -6.14 -8.26
N VAL A 30 -3.05 -5.66 -8.51
CA VAL A 30 -3.32 -4.22 -8.59
C VAL A 30 -3.01 -3.56 -7.25
N LEU A 31 -3.53 -4.09 -6.14
CA LEU A 31 -3.28 -3.54 -4.80
C LEU A 31 -1.79 -3.56 -4.41
N GLU A 32 -1.07 -4.64 -4.75
CA GLU A 32 0.37 -4.76 -4.53
C GLU A 32 1.15 -3.65 -5.24
N SER A 33 0.85 -3.39 -6.53
CA SER A 33 1.50 -2.31 -7.28
C SER A 33 1.28 -0.92 -6.64
N GLY A 34 0.09 -0.68 -6.10
CA GLY A 34 -0.20 0.55 -5.38
C GLY A 34 0.52 0.62 -4.03
N ALA A 35 0.57 -0.50 -3.31
CA ALA A 35 1.21 -0.60 -2.00
C ALA A 35 2.74 -0.40 -2.08
N GLU A 36 3.41 -0.92 -3.11
CA GLU A 36 4.84 -0.73 -3.35
C GLU A 36 5.21 0.76 -3.47
N VAL A 37 4.39 1.54 -4.19
CA VAL A 37 4.61 2.99 -4.32
C VAL A 37 4.48 3.69 -2.96
N VAL A 38 3.50 3.29 -2.15
CA VAL A 38 3.29 3.88 -0.82
C VAL A 38 4.41 3.47 0.13
N GLU A 39 4.77 2.19 0.16
CA GLU A 39 5.83 1.62 0.99
C GLU A 39 7.18 2.28 0.70
N ALA A 40 7.58 2.38 -0.57
CA ALA A 40 8.82 3.02 -0.97
C ALA A 40 8.88 4.49 -0.50
N LYS A 41 7.74 5.18 -0.54
CA LYS A 41 7.64 6.56 -0.06
C LYS A 41 7.71 6.66 1.46
N VAL A 42 7.05 5.76 2.18
CA VAL A 42 7.16 5.65 3.65
C VAL A 42 8.60 5.36 4.05
N ARG A 43 9.27 4.41 3.38
CA ARG A 43 10.67 4.05 3.61
C ARG A 43 11.59 5.25 3.43
N THR A 44 11.47 5.94 2.29
CA THR A 44 12.27 7.15 1.99
C THR A 44 12.10 8.22 3.08
N ASN A 45 10.86 8.48 3.50
CA ASN A 45 10.60 9.46 4.54
C ASN A 45 11.12 8.99 5.92
N LEU A 46 10.98 7.70 6.24
CA LEU A 46 11.44 7.12 7.49
C LEU A 46 12.97 7.21 7.61
N SER A 47 13.70 6.78 6.58
CA SER A 47 15.18 6.85 6.54
C SER A 47 15.69 8.29 6.65
N ALA A 48 14.92 9.28 6.18
CA ALA A 48 15.27 10.70 6.32
C ALA A 48 15.13 11.25 7.75
N ILE A 49 14.29 10.64 8.60
CA ILE A 49 14.02 11.12 9.97
C ILE A 49 14.73 10.30 11.05
N VAL A 50 15.02 9.03 10.76
CA VAL A 50 15.69 8.10 11.67
C VAL A 50 17.16 8.51 11.77
N GLY A 51 17.62 8.78 12.99
CA GLY A 51 18.99 9.24 13.24
C GLY A 51 19.32 10.67 12.80
N ALA A 52 18.37 11.40 12.22
CA ALA A 52 18.56 12.80 11.84
C ALA A 52 18.26 13.78 12.99
N ASN A 53 19.00 14.89 13.04
CA ASN A 53 18.83 16.00 13.99
C ASN A 53 18.84 15.57 15.48
N THR A 54 19.69 14.62 15.84
CA THR A 54 19.85 14.18 17.23
C THR A 54 20.99 14.95 17.91
N LYS A 55 20.77 15.41 19.15
CA LYS A 55 21.82 16.07 19.96
C LYS A 55 22.91 15.10 20.42
N VAL A 56 22.64 13.80 20.34
CA VAL A 56 23.52 12.69 20.71
C VAL A 56 23.56 11.71 19.55
N ASP A 57 24.56 10.83 19.53
CA ASP A 57 24.67 9.80 18.49
C ASP A 57 23.40 8.97 18.37
N SER A 58 23.01 8.72 17.12
CA SER A 58 21.84 7.91 16.81
C SER A 58 22.03 6.50 17.35
N ARG A 59 21.09 6.05 18.19
CA ARG A 59 21.01 4.66 18.67
C ARG A 59 20.11 3.78 17.79
N SER A 60 19.81 4.23 16.56
CA SER A 60 18.97 3.45 15.66
C SER A 60 19.68 2.17 15.22
N THR A 61 19.05 1.02 15.42
CA THR A 61 19.54 -0.28 14.94
C THR A 61 19.16 -0.54 13.47
N GLY A 62 18.41 0.38 12.85
CA GLY A 62 17.82 0.23 11.51
C GLY A 62 16.70 -0.81 11.44
N GLU A 63 16.34 -1.45 12.56
CA GLU A 63 15.36 -2.54 12.58
C GLU A 63 13.95 -2.07 12.23
N LEU A 64 13.57 -0.84 12.61
CA LEU A 64 12.27 -0.29 12.24
C LEU A 64 12.12 -0.15 10.72
N GLU A 65 13.19 0.26 10.03
CA GLU A 65 13.19 0.33 8.57
C GLU A 65 13.15 -1.06 7.92
N ARG A 66 13.86 -2.04 8.51
CA ARG A 66 13.82 -3.43 8.03
C ARG A 66 12.46 -4.08 8.24
N ALA A 67 11.74 -3.70 9.29
CA ALA A 67 10.41 -4.22 9.60
C ALA A 67 9.31 -3.61 8.72
N LEU A 68 9.56 -2.48 8.04
CA LEU A 68 8.58 -1.90 7.12
C LEU A 68 8.37 -2.83 5.92
N GLY A 69 7.12 -3.16 5.63
CA GLY A 69 6.75 -4.04 4.54
C GLY A 69 5.28 -3.93 4.15
N ILE A 70 4.89 -4.83 3.25
CA ILE A 70 3.54 -4.92 2.68
C ILE A 70 2.98 -6.30 3.05
N SER A 71 1.76 -6.33 3.58
CA SER A 71 1.06 -7.59 3.83
C SER A 71 0.54 -8.20 2.53
N GLN A 72 0.21 -9.49 2.57
CA GLN A 72 -0.58 -10.10 1.50
C GLN A 72 -1.95 -9.41 1.37
N ALA A 73 -2.43 -9.22 0.14
CA ALA A 73 -3.80 -8.76 -0.12
C ALA A 73 -4.82 -9.81 0.34
N ARG A 74 -5.90 -9.38 1.01
CA ARG A 74 -6.98 -10.26 1.49
C ARG A 74 -8.33 -9.58 1.38
N GLN A 75 -9.38 -10.36 1.14
CA GLN A 75 -10.75 -9.88 1.27
C GLN A 75 -11.15 -9.73 2.73
N ASP A 76 -11.87 -8.67 3.05
CA ASP A 76 -12.57 -8.53 4.32
C ASP A 76 -13.94 -9.23 4.29
N LYS A 77 -14.71 -9.11 5.38
CA LYS A 77 -16.03 -9.75 5.51
C LYS A 77 -17.07 -9.22 4.53
N ASP A 78 -16.82 -8.04 3.95
CA ASP A 78 -17.71 -7.38 2.99
C ASP A 78 -17.30 -7.67 1.53
N GLY A 79 -16.26 -8.50 1.33
CA GLY A 79 -15.73 -8.86 0.02
C GLY A 79 -14.76 -7.83 -0.58
N ASN A 80 -14.35 -6.81 0.19
CA ASN A 80 -13.40 -5.82 -0.32
C ASN A 80 -11.97 -6.32 -0.17
N TRP A 81 -11.21 -6.28 -1.25
CA TRP A 81 -9.78 -6.54 -1.21
C TRP A 81 -9.03 -5.41 -0.52
N ASN A 82 -8.19 -5.77 0.45
CA ASN A 82 -7.40 -4.84 1.22
C ASN A 82 -5.94 -5.31 1.29
N ILE A 83 -5.02 -4.34 1.33
CA ILE A 83 -3.60 -4.56 1.55
C ILE A 83 -3.07 -3.56 2.57
N LYS A 84 -2.13 -3.98 3.43
CA LYS A 84 -1.57 -3.14 4.49
C LYS A 84 -0.10 -2.84 4.23
N VAL A 85 0.26 -1.57 4.27
CA VAL A 85 1.65 -1.12 4.44
C VAL A 85 1.86 -0.89 5.93
N GLY A 86 2.86 -1.53 6.54
CA GLY A 86 3.06 -1.46 7.98
C GLY A 86 4.36 -2.09 8.44
N PHE A 87 4.47 -2.33 9.73
CA PHE A 87 5.67 -2.89 10.34
C PHE A 87 5.41 -4.30 10.83
N ASP A 88 6.34 -5.20 10.55
CA ASP A 88 6.37 -6.56 11.07
C ASP A 88 6.70 -6.58 12.57
N GLU A 89 6.18 -7.62 13.22
CA GLU A 89 6.34 -7.90 14.65
C GLU A 89 6.60 -9.42 14.81
N PRO A 90 7.27 -9.88 15.88
CA PRO A 90 7.78 -9.10 17.00
C PRO A 90 9.12 -8.42 16.72
N ARG A 91 9.41 -7.33 17.43
CA ARG A 91 10.72 -6.69 17.47
C ARG A 91 11.70 -7.47 18.36
N SER A 92 12.97 -7.46 18.01
CA SER A 92 14.03 -8.23 18.68
C SER A 92 14.34 -7.78 20.12
N ASP A 93 14.06 -6.52 20.46
CA ASP A 93 14.34 -5.94 21.78
C ASP A 93 13.12 -5.98 22.75
N GLY A 94 12.04 -6.63 22.34
CA GLY A 94 10.82 -6.78 23.15
C GLY A 94 9.92 -5.55 23.21
N ASP A 95 10.26 -4.45 22.53
CA ASP A 95 9.30 -3.37 22.27
C ASP A 95 8.46 -3.68 21.00
N SER A 96 7.63 -2.75 20.55
CA SER A 96 6.84 -2.88 19.32
C SER A 96 7.27 -1.86 18.27
N ASN A 97 7.50 -2.32 17.04
CA ASN A 97 7.76 -1.46 15.89
C ASN A 97 6.58 -0.49 15.66
N ALA A 98 5.34 -0.94 15.82
CA ALA A 98 4.17 -0.07 15.72
C ALA A 98 4.16 1.04 16.79
N LYS A 99 4.58 0.73 18.02
CA LYS A 99 4.70 1.73 19.10
C LYS A 99 5.79 2.76 18.77
N ILE A 100 6.96 2.33 18.32
CA ILE A 100 8.07 3.23 17.96
C ILE A 100 7.66 4.13 16.79
N ALA A 101 7.04 3.57 15.74
CA ALA A 101 6.52 4.33 14.60
C ALA A 101 5.51 5.39 15.03
N ASN A 102 4.59 5.07 15.95
CA ASN A 102 3.62 6.03 16.47
C ASN A 102 4.28 7.17 17.26
N ILE A 103 5.30 6.86 18.07
CA ILE A 103 6.08 7.88 18.79
C ILE A 103 6.82 8.80 17.81
N LEU A 104 7.35 8.26 16.70
CA LEU A 104 7.96 9.09 15.66
C LEU A 104 6.92 9.97 14.96
N GLU A 105 5.78 9.40 14.55
CA GLU A 105 4.76 10.12 13.79
C GLU A 105 4.10 11.26 14.60
N TYR A 106 3.78 11.00 15.87
CA TYR A 106 2.98 11.90 16.71
C TYR A 106 3.74 12.55 17.86
N GLY A 107 4.96 12.10 18.14
CA GLY A 107 5.73 12.56 19.29
C GLY A 107 5.24 11.95 20.60
N ARG A 108 5.91 12.35 21.68
CA ARG A 108 5.52 12.06 23.08
C ARG A 108 6.07 13.15 23.98
N HIS A 109 5.75 13.12 25.28
CA HIS A 109 6.34 14.06 26.23
C HIS A 109 7.87 14.07 26.15
N GLY A 110 8.46 15.24 25.87
CA GLY A 110 9.91 15.41 25.70
C GLY A 110 10.48 15.04 24.32
N GLN A 111 9.65 14.66 23.35
CA GLN A 111 10.07 14.33 21.98
C GLN A 111 9.06 14.87 20.96
N ALA A 112 9.48 15.86 20.18
CA ALA A 112 8.67 16.43 19.11
C ALA A 112 8.36 15.39 18.01
N PRO A 113 7.18 15.49 17.35
CA PRO A 113 6.83 14.62 16.23
C PRO A 113 7.79 14.80 15.05
N LYS A 114 8.05 13.69 14.37
CA LYS A 114 8.73 13.60 13.08
C LYS A 114 7.82 12.82 12.12
N PRO A 115 6.79 13.47 11.54
CA PRO A 115 5.83 12.79 10.68
C PRO A 115 6.51 12.25 9.42
N PHE A 116 6.26 10.98 9.11
CA PHE A 116 6.75 10.30 7.92
C PHE A 116 5.64 9.56 7.17
N LEU A 117 4.63 9.04 7.88
CA LEU A 117 3.47 8.35 7.32
C LEU A 117 2.45 9.31 6.71
N LYS A 118 2.02 10.34 7.46
CA LYS A 118 1.06 11.32 6.92
C LYS A 118 1.58 12.02 5.66
N PRO A 119 2.83 12.52 5.61
CA PRO A 119 3.39 13.08 4.39
C PRO A 119 3.53 12.04 3.27
N ALA A 120 3.92 10.80 3.59
CA ALA A 120 4.02 9.75 2.58
C ALA A 120 2.66 9.50 1.92
N LYS A 121 1.59 9.34 2.71
CA LYS A 121 0.23 9.11 2.22
C LYS A 121 -0.26 10.20 1.26
N SER A 122 -0.01 11.47 1.57
CA SER A 122 -0.44 12.56 0.68
C SER A 122 0.42 12.63 -0.58
N GLN A 123 1.73 12.47 -0.45
CA GLN A 123 2.69 12.57 -1.56
C GLN A 123 2.59 11.39 -2.53
N SER A 124 2.30 10.19 -2.06
CA SER A 124 2.20 8.99 -2.90
C SER A 124 0.82 8.78 -3.53
N ARG A 125 -0.22 9.53 -3.10
CA ARG A 125 -1.61 9.27 -3.49
C ARG A 125 -1.82 9.18 -5.00
N LYS A 126 -1.30 10.15 -5.76
CA LYS A 126 -1.47 10.18 -7.22
C LYS A 126 -0.73 9.01 -7.87
N SER A 127 0.55 8.85 -7.57
CA SER A 127 1.38 7.77 -8.11
C SER A 127 0.84 6.37 -7.77
N CYS A 128 0.28 6.18 -6.57
CA CYS A 128 -0.36 4.95 -6.15
C CYS A 128 -1.58 4.64 -7.04
N ILE A 129 -2.48 5.61 -7.25
CA ILE A 129 -3.66 5.46 -8.12
C ILE A 129 -3.22 5.20 -9.57
N ASP A 130 -2.24 5.93 -10.07
CA ASP A 130 -1.76 5.79 -11.44
C ASP A 130 -1.11 4.40 -11.65
N ALA A 131 -0.33 3.90 -10.68
CA ALA A 131 0.24 2.54 -10.71
C ALA A 131 -0.86 1.46 -10.72
N MET A 132 -1.87 1.59 -9.85
CA MET A 132 -2.99 0.66 -9.80
C MET A 132 -3.79 0.63 -11.11
N LYS A 133 -4.04 1.80 -11.72
CA LYS A 133 -4.72 1.88 -13.02
C LYS A 133 -3.92 1.22 -14.13
N ALA A 134 -2.64 1.56 -14.25
CA ALA A 134 -1.75 0.97 -15.24
C ALA A 134 -1.66 -0.55 -15.08
N LYS A 135 -1.61 -1.04 -13.83
CA LYS A 135 -1.60 -2.47 -13.55
C LYS A 135 -2.92 -3.14 -13.94
N LEU A 136 -4.05 -2.52 -13.64
CA LEU A 136 -5.37 -3.03 -14.03
C LEU A 136 -5.52 -3.10 -15.55
N GLU A 137 -5.14 -2.04 -16.27
CA GLU A 137 -5.17 -2.00 -17.73
C GLU A 137 -4.31 -3.14 -18.33
N SER A 138 -3.09 -3.31 -17.83
CA SER A 138 -2.20 -4.39 -18.27
C SER A 138 -2.76 -5.80 -18.00
N GLU A 139 -3.43 -6.01 -16.86
CA GLU A 139 -4.06 -7.30 -16.56
C GLU A 139 -5.28 -7.55 -17.45
N VAL A 140 -6.05 -6.52 -17.78
CA VAL A 140 -7.22 -6.62 -18.68
C VAL A 140 -6.80 -6.88 -20.13
N GLU A 141 -5.75 -6.24 -20.62
CA GLU A 141 -5.19 -6.49 -21.97
C GLU A 141 -4.64 -7.91 -22.14
N GLY A 142 -4.27 -8.57 -21.04
CA GLY A 142 -3.76 -9.94 -21.04
C GLY A 142 -4.82 -11.06 -21.03
N ILE A 143 -6.12 -10.72 -21.09
CA ILE A 143 -7.26 -11.67 -21.00
C ILE A 143 -7.81 -12.07 -22.37
#